data_AF-A0A2I0T5S4-F1
#
_entry.id   AF-A0A2I0T5S4-F1
#
_cell.length_a   1.000
_cell.length_b   1.000
_cell.length_c   1.000
_cell.angle_alpha   90.00
_cell.angle_beta   90.00
_cell.angle_gamma   90.00
#
_symmetry.space_group_name_H-M   'P 1'
#
loop_
_entity.id
_entity.type
_entity.pdbx_description
1 polymer ?
#
loop_
_entity_poly.entity_id
_entity_poly.type
_entity_poly.pdbx_seq_one_letter_code
_entity_poly.pdbx_strand_id
1 'polypeptide(L)'
;MGELVYVNYGHTEDFFKLEREMGINCTGKIVIARYGKIFRGNKVKNAELAGAKGLILYSDPADYCAPGVDPYPNGWNLPGGGAQRGNVLNLNGAGDPLTPGYPAKEYTYRLDKASGVGLPKIPVHPIGYHDAESLLRKGLRILSEDIIPITIDFLFVLQSLVTSVILQSKYPDI
;
A
#
# COMPACT_ATOMS: atom_id res chain seq x y z
N MET A 1 -20.52 3.41 -4.04
CA MET A 1 -19.44 3.46 -3.04
C MET A 1 -18.26 2.66 -3.60
N GLY A 2 -17.02 3.04 -3.33
CA GLY A 2 -15.85 2.31 -3.85
C GLY A 2 -15.51 1.12 -2.95
N GLU A 3 -15.38 -0.07 -3.53
CA GLU A 3 -14.93 -1.27 -2.82
C GLU A 3 -13.41 -1.23 -2.57
N LEU A 4 -12.99 -1.79 -1.43
CA LEU A 4 -11.58 -1.88 -1.02
C LEU A 4 -11.08 -3.31 -1.22
N VAL A 5 -10.00 -3.48 -1.99
CA VAL A 5 -9.38 -4.79 -2.24
C VAL A 5 -7.98 -4.84 -1.65
N TYR A 6 -7.70 -5.83 -0.83
CA TYR A 6 -6.36 -6.07 -0.30
C TYR A 6 -5.50 -6.81 -1.33
N VAL A 7 -4.31 -6.29 -1.63
CA VAL A 7 -3.42 -6.81 -2.68
C VAL A 7 -2.04 -7.19 -2.17
N ASN A 8 -1.93 -7.59 -0.89
CA ASN A 8 -0.66 -8.01 -0.30
C ASN A 8 0.43 -6.93 -0.47
N TYR A 9 1.59 -7.26 -1.05
CA TYR A 9 2.68 -6.32 -1.31
C TYR A 9 2.53 -5.64 -2.70
N GLY A 10 1.48 -5.90 -3.46
CA GLY A 10 1.26 -5.29 -4.78
C GLY A 10 2.27 -5.74 -5.85
N HIS A 11 2.80 -6.96 -5.72
CA HIS A 11 3.54 -7.59 -6.82
C HIS A 11 2.61 -7.85 -7.99
N THR A 12 3.18 -7.94 -9.20
CA THR A 12 2.42 -8.37 -10.38
C THR A 12 1.76 -9.72 -10.15
N GLU A 13 2.45 -10.63 -9.44
CA GLU A 13 1.93 -11.94 -9.02
C GLU A 13 0.73 -11.83 -8.07
N ASP A 14 0.72 -10.86 -7.15
CA ASP A 14 -0.40 -10.66 -6.21
C ASP A 14 -1.68 -10.30 -6.99
N PHE A 15 -1.56 -9.42 -7.99
CA PHE A 15 -2.69 -9.06 -8.86
C PHE A 15 -3.14 -10.23 -9.75
N PHE A 16 -2.21 -11.02 -10.30
CA PHE A 16 -2.56 -12.21 -11.08
C PHE A 16 -3.26 -13.28 -10.23
N LYS A 17 -2.79 -13.49 -8.99
CA LYS A 17 -3.41 -14.42 -8.06
C LYS A 17 -4.85 -14.00 -7.74
N LEU A 18 -5.07 -12.72 -7.45
CA LEU A 18 -6.41 -12.19 -7.21
C LEU A 18 -7.34 -12.40 -8.40
N GLU A 19 -6.90 -12.07 -9.61
CA GLU A 19 -7.73 -12.19 -10.81
C GLU A 19 -8.00 -13.64 -11.20
N ARG A 20 -6.97 -14.49 -11.22
CA ARG A 20 -7.04 -15.84 -11.80
C ARG A 20 -7.45 -16.92 -10.80
N GLU A 21 -6.97 -16.85 -9.57
CA GLU A 21 -7.23 -17.89 -8.56
C GLU A 21 -8.41 -17.53 -7.66
N MET A 22 -8.59 -16.24 -7.38
CA MET A 22 -9.64 -15.75 -6.47
C MET A 22 -10.81 -15.10 -7.22
N GLY A 23 -10.74 -14.88 -8.53
CA GLY A 23 -11.82 -14.25 -9.29
C GLY A 23 -12.12 -12.80 -8.89
N ILE A 24 -11.20 -12.13 -8.19
CA ILE A 24 -11.35 -10.76 -7.70
C ILE A 24 -10.83 -9.78 -8.75
N ASN A 25 -11.74 -9.00 -9.33
CA ASN A 25 -11.40 -7.95 -10.29
C ASN A 25 -11.07 -6.63 -9.57
N CYS A 26 -9.92 -6.01 -9.84
CA CYS A 26 -9.51 -4.72 -9.24
C CYS A 26 -10.02 -3.49 -10.02
N THR A 27 -10.61 -3.68 -11.20
CA THR A 27 -11.07 -2.60 -12.09
C THR A 27 -12.10 -1.71 -11.40
N GLY A 28 -11.82 -0.41 -11.36
CA GLY A 28 -12.70 0.59 -10.75
C GLY A 28 -12.70 0.60 -9.20
N LYS A 29 -11.94 -0.28 -8.55
CA LYS A 29 -11.87 -0.42 -7.09
C LYS A 29 -10.67 0.33 -6.50
N ILE A 30 -10.73 0.61 -5.21
CA ILE A 30 -9.56 1.11 -4.47
C ILE A 30 -8.80 -0.11 -3.93
N VAL A 31 -7.50 -0.15 -4.16
CA VAL A 31 -6.66 -1.24 -3.65
C VAL A 31 -5.86 -0.78 -2.42
N ILE A 32 -5.62 -1.67 -1.47
CA ILE A 32 -4.75 -1.43 -0.32
C ILE A 32 -3.61 -2.46 -0.30
N ALA A 33 -2.37 -1.97 -0.22
CA ALA A 33 -1.17 -2.78 -0.23
C ALA A 33 -0.24 -2.40 0.92
N ARG A 34 0.49 -3.39 1.46
CA ARG A 34 1.56 -3.14 2.42
C ARG A 34 2.83 -2.66 1.72
N TYR A 35 3.55 -1.77 2.41
CA TYR A 35 4.93 -1.42 2.05
C TYR A 35 5.87 -2.63 2.17
N GLY A 36 7.04 -2.54 1.53
CA GLY A 36 8.06 -3.61 1.52
C GLY A 36 8.18 -4.34 0.19
N LYS A 37 9.21 -5.20 0.09
CA LYS A 37 9.59 -6.08 -1.04
C LYS A 37 9.94 -5.40 -2.37
N ILE A 38 9.09 -4.51 -2.88
CA ILE A 38 9.30 -3.78 -4.13
C ILE A 38 9.18 -2.27 -3.94
N PHE A 39 9.80 -1.51 -4.84
CA PHE A 39 9.68 -0.06 -4.87
C PHE A 39 8.22 0.38 -5.01
N ARG A 40 7.81 1.39 -4.22
CA ARG A 40 6.42 1.85 -4.16
C ARG A 40 5.85 2.32 -5.50
N GLY A 41 6.66 2.93 -6.38
CA GLY A 41 6.21 3.31 -7.72
C GLY A 41 5.85 2.12 -8.62
N ASN A 42 6.46 0.95 -8.40
CA ASN A 42 6.07 -0.28 -9.10
C ASN A 42 4.72 -0.81 -8.60
N LYS A 43 4.43 -0.68 -7.30
CA LYS A 43 3.10 -1.02 -6.74
C LYS A 43 2.01 -0.15 -7.39
N VAL A 44 2.27 1.15 -7.57
CA VAL A 44 1.33 2.05 -8.26
C VAL A 44 1.11 1.62 -9.70
N LYS A 45 2.20 1.41 -10.45
CA LYS A 45 2.12 0.95 -11.85
C LYS A 45 1.33 -0.36 -11.97
N ASN A 46 1.57 -1.32 -11.08
CA ASN A 46 0.85 -2.59 -11.08
C ASN A 46 -0.64 -2.40 -10.79
N ALA A 47 -0.99 -1.54 -9.82
CA ALA A 47 -2.38 -1.20 -9.51
C ALA A 47 -3.10 -0.52 -10.69
N GLU A 48 -2.41 0.39 -11.40
CA GLU A 48 -2.93 1.02 -12.62
C GLU A 48 -3.18 -0.02 -13.72
N LEU A 49 -2.24 -0.94 -13.94
CA LEU A 49 -2.40 -2.02 -14.93
C LEU A 49 -3.54 -2.98 -14.56
N ALA A 50 -3.79 -3.19 -13.26
CA ALA A 50 -4.93 -3.96 -12.76
C ALA A 50 -6.27 -3.18 -12.79
N GLY A 51 -6.28 -1.95 -13.32
CA GLY A 51 -7.48 -1.13 -13.48
C GLY A 51 -7.97 -0.46 -12.19
N ALA A 52 -7.16 -0.44 -11.13
CA ALA A 52 -7.55 0.21 -9.88
C ALA A 52 -7.81 1.70 -10.07
N LYS A 53 -8.74 2.24 -9.28
CA LYS A 53 -9.09 3.67 -9.27
C LYS A 53 -8.28 4.48 -8.25
N GLY A 54 -7.58 3.81 -7.35
CA GLY A 54 -6.72 4.41 -6.33
C GLY A 54 -5.97 3.36 -5.55
N LEU A 55 -4.87 3.76 -4.91
CA LEU A 55 -4.02 2.87 -4.11
C LEU A 55 -3.74 3.48 -2.73
N ILE A 56 -3.99 2.69 -1.70
CA ILE A 56 -3.62 2.98 -0.32
C ILE A 56 -2.39 2.16 0.02
N LEU A 57 -1.38 2.80 0.60
CA LEU A 57 -0.17 2.15 1.09
C LEU A 57 -0.11 2.25 2.61
N TYR A 58 0.21 1.16 3.30
CA TYR A 58 0.36 1.17 4.75
C TYR A 58 1.63 0.43 5.19
N SER A 59 2.18 0.83 6.34
CA SER A 59 3.37 0.22 6.93
C SER A 59 2.96 -0.89 7.89
N ASP A 60 2.94 -2.13 7.43
CA ASP A 60 2.54 -3.29 8.24
C ASP A 60 3.50 -3.50 9.43
N PRO A 61 3.02 -3.64 10.68
CA PRO A 61 3.86 -3.94 11.83
C PRO A 61 4.73 -5.19 11.63
N ALA A 62 4.28 -6.17 10.86
CA ALA A 62 5.05 -7.37 10.56
C ALA A 62 6.38 -7.08 9.81
N ASP A 63 6.43 -5.98 9.06
CA ASP A 63 7.63 -5.56 8.30
C ASP A 63 8.35 -4.36 8.95
N TYR A 64 7.65 -3.55 9.76
CA TYR A 64 8.12 -2.25 10.25
C TYR A 64 8.22 -2.15 11.78
N CYS A 65 7.95 -3.21 12.54
CA CYS A 65 8.15 -3.26 13.98
C CYS A 65 9.01 -4.45 14.41
N ALA A 66 10.09 -4.18 15.14
CA ALA A 66 10.91 -5.19 15.78
C ALA A 66 10.17 -5.85 16.96
N PRO A 67 10.22 -7.18 17.12
CA PRO A 67 9.59 -7.85 18.26
C PRO A 67 10.15 -7.38 19.60
N GLY A 68 9.28 -7.14 20.59
CA GLY A 68 9.68 -6.75 21.95
C GLY A 68 10.27 -5.34 22.06
N VAL A 69 9.97 -4.45 21.12
CA VAL A 69 10.40 -3.05 21.15
C VAL A 69 9.19 -2.13 21.16
N ASP A 70 9.21 -1.14 22.05
CA ASP A 70 8.14 -0.16 22.13
C ASP A 70 8.08 0.76 20.91
N PRO A 71 6.87 1.18 20.49
CA PRO A 71 6.73 2.28 19.55
C PRO A 71 7.28 3.60 20.10
N TYR A 72 7.69 4.49 19.20
CA TYR A 72 8.00 5.87 19.56
C TYR A 72 6.81 6.54 20.28
N PRO A 73 7.01 7.30 21.37
CA PRO A 73 8.28 7.84 21.88
C PRO A 73 9.08 6.93 22.84
N ASN A 74 8.51 5.82 23.30
CA ASN A 74 9.13 5.00 24.35
C ASN A 74 10.17 4.00 23.79
N GLY A 75 10.07 3.67 22.52
CA GLY A 75 11.11 2.95 21.79
C GLY A 75 11.28 3.46 20.37
N TRP A 76 11.90 2.65 19.51
CA TRP A 76 12.25 3.04 18.14
C TRP A 76 11.38 2.37 17.08
N ASN A 77 10.36 1.60 17.48
CA ASN A 77 9.38 1.07 16.54
C ASN A 77 8.45 2.15 15.99
N LEU A 78 7.88 1.85 14.82
CA LEU A 78 6.92 2.73 14.17
C LEU A 78 5.65 2.87 15.04
N PRO A 79 5.19 4.09 15.37
CA PRO A 79 3.90 4.29 16.02
C PRO A 79 2.72 4.03 15.07
N GLY A 80 1.55 3.70 15.63
CA GLY A 80 0.35 3.33 14.86
C GLY A 80 -0.19 4.33 13.87
N GLY A 81 -0.04 5.63 14.17
CA GLY A 81 -0.35 6.72 13.26
C GLY A 81 0.80 7.08 12.30
N GLY A 82 1.94 6.41 12.40
CA GLY A 82 3.13 6.67 11.60
C GLY A 82 2.93 6.21 10.15
N ALA A 83 2.86 7.15 9.21
CA ALA A 83 2.79 6.86 7.79
C ALA A 83 4.14 7.12 7.09
N GLN A 84 4.62 6.16 6.31
CA GLN A 84 5.84 6.33 5.53
C GLN A 84 5.60 7.25 4.32
N ARG A 85 6.28 8.39 4.27
CA ARG A 85 6.35 9.25 3.08
C ARG A 85 7.31 8.68 2.03
N GLY A 86 7.08 9.01 0.76
CA GLY A 86 7.99 8.70 -0.33
C GLY A 86 7.37 8.97 -1.70
N ASN A 87 8.19 9.31 -2.69
CA ASN A 87 7.69 9.49 -4.05
C ASN A 87 7.26 8.14 -4.66
N VAL A 88 6.28 8.21 -5.55
CA VAL A 88 5.75 7.05 -6.29
C VAL A 88 6.03 7.15 -7.80
N LEU A 89 6.98 8.01 -8.18
CA LEU A 89 7.29 8.26 -9.58
C LEU A 89 7.98 7.05 -10.18
N ASN A 90 7.62 6.70 -11.41
CA ASN A 90 8.28 5.65 -12.17
C ASN A 90 9.13 6.22 -13.30
N LEU A 91 10.29 6.78 -12.93
CA LEU A 91 11.11 7.61 -13.82
C LEU A 91 12.07 6.83 -14.72
N ASN A 92 12.38 5.57 -14.39
CA ASN A 92 13.38 4.76 -15.13
C ASN A 92 14.68 5.51 -15.46
N GLY A 93 15.16 6.37 -14.55
CA GLY A 93 16.38 7.17 -14.72
C GLY A 93 16.21 8.54 -15.38
N ALA A 94 14.98 9.00 -15.66
CA ALA A 94 14.72 10.27 -16.33
C ALA A 94 15.16 11.53 -15.58
N GLY A 95 15.32 11.48 -14.24
CA GLY A 95 15.59 12.67 -13.43
C GLY A 95 14.33 13.48 -13.18
N ASP A 96 14.34 14.77 -13.54
CA ASP A 96 13.15 15.63 -13.43
C ASP A 96 12.05 15.15 -14.42
N PRO A 97 10.81 14.91 -13.97
CA PRO A 97 9.73 14.41 -14.84
C PRO A 97 9.42 15.28 -16.05
N LEU A 98 9.73 16.58 -15.99
CA LEU A 98 9.41 17.54 -17.04
C LEU A 98 10.59 17.86 -17.96
N THR A 99 11.83 17.53 -17.56
CA THR A 99 13.03 17.73 -18.37
C THR A 99 13.88 16.45 -18.50
N PRO A 100 13.32 15.34 -19.02
CA PRO A 100 14.07 14.09 -19.13
C PRO A 100 15.32 14.27 -20.01
N GLY A 101 16.49 13.92 -19.46
CA GLY A 101 17.78 14.01 -20.16
C GLY A 101 18.43 15.39 -20.21
N TYR A 102 17.80 16.44 -19.66
CA TYR A 102 18.32 17.81 -19.65
C TYR A 102 18.32 18.42 -18.24
N PRO A 103 19.24 19.34 -17.91
CA PRO A 103 19.22 20.03 -16.63
C PRO A 103 18.03 21.00 -16.57
N ALA A 104 17.30 20.99 -15.45
CA ALA A 104 16.13 21.84 -15.21
C ALA A 104 16.51 23.31 -14.91
N LYS A 105 17.02 24.03 -15.91
CA LYS A 105 17.30 25.49 -15.85
C LYS A 105 16.04 26.29 -16.18
N GLU A 106 16.06 27.58 -15.88
CA GLU A 106 14.90 28.47 -16.09
C GLU A 106 14.42 28.45 -17.55
N TYR A 107 15.37 28.57 -18.48
CA TYR A 107 15.15 28.56 -19.93
C TYR A 107 14.94 27.17 -20.55
N THR A 108 15.06 26.08 -19.77
CA THR A 108 14.91 24.72 -20.30
C THR A 108 13.45 24.46 -20.66
N TYR A 109 13.23 23.93 -21.86
CA TYR A 109 11.91 23.44 -22.28
C TYR A 109 11.39 22.37 -21.31
N ARG A 110 10.13 22.48 -20.90
CA ARG A 110 9.47 21.55 -19.98
C ARG A 110 8.29 20.89 -20.68
N LEU A 111 8.13 19.58 -20.48
CA LEU A 111 6.92 18.88 -20.85
C LEU A 111 5.70 19.51 -20.12
N ASP A 112 4.53 19.38 -20.73
CA ASP A 112 3.28 19.72 -20.04
C ASP A 112 3.13 18.86 -18.78
N LYS A 113 2.56 19.44 -17.72
CA LYS A 113 2.44 18.78 -16.41
C LYS A 113 1.67 17.47 -16.48
N ALA A 114 0.68 17.35 -17.36
CA ALA A 114 -0.08 16.11 -17.53
C ALA A 114 0.72 15.02 -18.28
N SER A 115 1.75 15.42 -19.03
CA SER A 115 2.59 14.54 -19.85
C SER A 115 3.95 14.21 -19.21
N GLY A 116 4.14 14.58 -17.94
CA GLY A 116 5.38 14.31 -17.22
C GLY A 116 5.71 12.81 -17.14
N VAL A 117 6.98 12.48 -17.28
CA VAL A 117 7.44 11.09 -17.30
C VAL A 117 7.23 10.43 -15.94
N GLY A 118 6.60 9.25 -15.93
CA GLY A 118 6.48 8.44 -14.72
C GLY A 118 5.51 8.97 -13.66
N LEU A 119 4.66 9.94 -14.00
CA LEU A 119 3.60 10.42 -13.11
C LEU A 119 2.50 9.36 -12.95
N PRO A 120 2.00 9.14 -11.72
CA PRO A 120 0.87 8.26 -11.48
C PRO A 120 -0.42 8.87 -12.06
N LYS A 121 -1.27 8.02 -12.64
CA LYS A 121 -2.59 8.32 -13.19
C LYS A 121 -3.71 8.07 -12.19
N ILE A 122 -3.41 7.39 -11.08
CA ILE A 122 -4.34 7.14 -9.97
C ILE A 122 -3.89 7.87 -8.70
N PRO A 123 -4.82 8.31 -7.83
CA PRO A 123 -4.48 8.83 -6.53
C PRO A 123 -3.82 7.75 -5.65
N VAL A 124 -2.77 8.15 -4.93
CA VAL A 124 -2.04 7.29 -4.00
C VAL A 124 -1.86 7.99 -2.67
N HIS A 125 -2.18 7.32 -1.56
CA HIS A 125 -2.04 7.90 -0.23
C HIS A 125 -1.47 6.90 0.78
N PRO A 126 -0.40 7.28 1.53
CA PRO A 126 0.10 6.46 2.63
C PRO A 126 -0.72 6.68 3.90
N ILE A 127 -0.94 5.62 4.68
CA ILE A 127 -1.61 5.67 5.98
C ILE A 127 -0.81 4.89 7.04
N GLY A 128 -1.10 5.17 8.31
CA GLY A 128 -0.59 4.38 9.44
C GLY A 128 -1.29 3.03 9.56
N TYR A 129 -0.71 2.11 10.34
CA TYR A 129 -1.27 0.77 10.48
C TYR A 129 -2.54 0.71 11.32
N HIS A 130 -2.79 1.67 12.23
CA HIS A 130 -4.08 1.76 12.94
C HIS A 130 -5.25 2.04 11.99
N ASP A 131 -5.06 2.97 11.04
CA ASP A 131 -6.08 3.27 10.04
C ASP A 131 -6.25 2.12 9.06
N ALA A 132 -5.14 1.47 8.67
CA ALA A 132 -5.17 0.30 7.81
C ALA A 132 -5.94 -0.85 8.45
N GLU A 133 -5.75 -1.10 9.74
CA GLU A 133 -6.50 -2.10 10.49
C GLU A 133 -8.01 -1.80 10.46
N SER A 134 -8.41 -0.57 10.72
CA SER A 134 -9.81 -0.13 10.67
C SER A 134 -10.42 -0.35 9.27
N LEU A 135 -9.68 -0.01 8.21
CA LEU A 135 -10.12 -0.20 6.83
C LEU A 135 -10.21 -1.69 6.45
N LEU A 136 -9.22 -2.50 6.81
CA LEU A 136 -9.19 -3.93 6.50
C LEU A 136 -10.31 -4.68 7.24
N ARG A 137 -10.56 -4.34 8.52
CA ARG A 137 -11.68 -4.90 9.30
C ARG A 137 -13.05 -4.53 8.72
N LYS A 138 -13.20 -3.31 8.21
CA LYS A 138 -14.46 -2.85 7.58
C LYS A 138 -14.64 -3.42 6.18
N GLY A 139 -13.57 -3.49 5.39
CA GLY A 139 -13.57 -4.12 4.06
C GLY A 139 -13.96 -5.59 4.13
N LEU A 140 -13.59 -6.28 5.21
CA LEU A 140 -14.01 -7.66 5.50
C LEU A 140 -15.53 -7.85 5.53
N ARG A 141 -16.29 -6.86 5.99
CA ARG A 141 -17.77 -6.95 6.06
C ARG A 141 -18.44 -6.91 4.70
N ILE A 142 -17.77 -6.38 3.67
CA ILE A 142 -18.34 -6.27 2.32
C ILE A 142 -18.11 -7.58 1.54
N LEU A 143 -17.02 -8.31 1.84
CA LEU A 143 -16.71 -9.60 1.21
C LEU A 143 -17.38 -10.80 1.91
N SER A 144 -17.98 -10.62 3.09
CA SER A 144 -18.69 -11.70 3.79
C SER A 144 -20.09 -12.00 3.26
N GLU A 145 -20.67 -11.11 2.46
CA GLU A 145 -22.02 -11.32 1.91
C GLU A 145 -22.00 -11.97 0.52
N ASP A 146 -20.92 -11.79 -0.26
CA ASP A 146 -20.78 -12.39 -1.58
C ASP A 146 -19.38 -12.99 -1.80
N ILE A 147 -19.32 -14.32 -1.63
CA ILE A 147 -18.37 -15.26 -2.26
C ILE A 147 -16.93 -15.33 -1.65
N ILE A 148 -16.52 -16.59 -1.38
CA ILE A 148 -15.15 -17.18 -1.30
C ILE A 148 -14.62 -17.55 0.10
N PRO A 149 -14.03 -18.76 0.29
CA PRO A 149 -13.50 -19.23 1.57
C PRO A 149 -12.33 -18.34 1.98
N ILE A 150 -12.35 -17.89 3.23
CA ILE A 150 -11.27 -17.16 3.88
C ILE A 150 -9.98 -17.99 3.73
N THR A 151 -9.11 -17.60 2.80
CA THR A 151 -7.81 -18.24 2.63
C THR A 151 -6.95 -17.95 3.85
N ILE A 152 -6.19 -18.97 4.28
CA ILE A 152 -5.36 -18.99 5.49
C ILE A 152 -4.42 -17.78 5.57
N ASP A 153 -3.96 -17.24 4.43
CA ASP A 153 -3.12 -16.05 4.34
C ASP A 153 -3.82 -14.78 4.86
N PHE A 154 -5.12 -14.61 4.59
CA PHE A 154 -5.88 -13.44 5.03
C PHE A 154 -6.25 -13.51 6.51
N LEU A 155 -6.57 -14.73 6.99
CA LEU A 155 -6.74 -14.98 8.42
C LEU A 155 -5.42 -14.75 9.17
N PHE A 156 -4.26 -15.07 8.56
CA PHE A 156 -2.95 -14.78 9.12
C PHE A 156 -2.61 -13.29 9.12
N VAL A 157 -3.06 -12.50 8.13
CA VAL A 157 -2.91 -11.03 8.15
C VAL A 157 -3.76 -10.41 9.26
N LEU A 158 -5.01 -10.83 9.39
CA LEU A 158 -5.87 -10.40 10.51
C LEU A 158 -5.32 -10.91 11.85
N GLN A 159 -4.87 -12.16 11.96
CA GLN A 159 -4.23 -12.67 13.18
C GLN A 159 -2.91 -11.97 13.45
N SER A 160 -2.09 -11.62 12.47
CA SER A 160 -0.84 -10.87 12.68
C SER A 160 -1.16 -9.48 13.20
N LEU A 161 -2.07 -8.73 12.55
CA LEU A 161 -2.48 -7.41 13.00
C LEU A 161 -3.17 -7.46 14.38
N VAL A 162 -4.10 -8.40 14.58
CA VAL A 162 -4.81 -8.60 15.85
C VAL A 162 -3.85 -9.08 16.95
N THR A 163 -2.92 -9.99 16.67
CA THR A 163 -1.97 -10.53 17.66
C THR A 163 -0.92 -9.50 18.01
N SER A 164 -0.41 -8.71 17.04
CA SER A 164 0.49 -7.58 17.31
C SER A 164 -0.20 -6.50 18.16
N VAL A 165 -1.46 -6.17 17.87
CA VAL A 165 -2.24 -5.19 18.65
C VAL A 165 -2.65 -5.72 20.03
N ILE A 166 -3.03 -6.99 20.15
CA ILE A 166 -3.37 -7.62 21.43
C ILE A 166 -2.13 -7.82 22.29
N LEU A 167 -0.98 -8.20 21.73
CA LEU A 167 0.27 -8.30 22.50
C LEU A 167 0.69 -6.93 23.04
N GLN A 168 0.61 -5.87 22.24
CA GLN A 168 0.86 -4.49 22.70
C GLN A 168 -0.17 -4.00 23.74
N SER A 169 -1.41 -4.49 23.70
CA SER A 169 -2.44 -4.12 24.68
C SER A 169 -2.45 -4.97 25.96
N LYS A 170 -1.89 -6.18 25.93
CA LYS A 170 -1.99 -7.16 27.03
C LYS A 170 -0.71 -7.23 27.89
N TYR A 171 0.41 -6.72 27.39
CA TYR A 171 1.67 -6.60 28.13
C TYR A 171 2.28 -5.20 27.90
N PRO A 172 1.83 -4.17 28.61
CA PRO A 172 2.37 -2.81 28.50
C PRO A 172 3.74 -2.64 29.19
N ASP A 173 4.22 -3.64 29.94
CA ASP A 173 5.37 -3.54 30.85
C ASP A 173 6.41 -4.68 30.68
N ILE A 174 6.58 -5.24 29.47
CA ILE A 174 7.74 -6.11 29.14
C ILE A 174 8.49 -5.53 27.94
#